data_AF-A0A2E1NX28-F1
#
_entry.id   AF-A0A2E1NX28-F1
#
_cell.length_a   1.000
_cell.length_b   1.000
_cell.length_c   1.000
_cell.angle_alpha   90.00
_cell.angle_beta   90.00
_cell.angle_gamma   90.00
#
_symmetry.space_group_name_H-M   'P 1'
#
loop_
_entity.id
_entity.type
_entity.pdbx_description
1 polymer ?
#
loop_
_entity_poly.entity_id
_entity_poly.type
_entity_poly.pdbx_seq_one_letter_code
_entity_poly.pdbx_strand_id
1 'polypeptide(L)'
;MNTNYFISKTVQDELINKLESFVVDHLPLGRAMNISAIQFDGQQLSLSAPLALNNNDKGTAFGGSLYCLAVMSCWSWFYLRCLHTRIEPIGVPNIVVTKASIDYLLPVTDEAIIATCRLDDESIWQGFVDLYSSKGKAKIQLDATIYTSNNDIKQKAVTFTGSYGLFGAY
;
A
#
# COMPACT_ATOMS: atom_id res chain seq x y z
N MET A 1 9.91 19.43 13.44
CA MET A 1 9.16 19.12 14.68
C MET A 1 8.57 17.73 14.48
N ASN A 2 8.95 16.74 15.30
CA ASN A 2 8.34 15.41 15.27
C ASN A 2 6.94 15.50 15.88
N THR A 3 5.94 15.72 15.04
CA THR A 3 4.57 15.34 15.39
C THR A 3 4.51 13.83 15.32
N ASN A 4 4.67 13.16 16.46
CA ASN A 4 4.26 11.76 16.62
C ASN A 4 2.76 11.70 16.31
N TYR A 5 2.44 11.39 15.05
CA TYR A 5 1.08 11.19 14.57
C TYR A 5 0.59 9.86 15.13
N PHE A 6 0.13 9.87 16.37
CA PHE A 6 -0.37 8.68 17.02
C PHE A 6 -1.81 8.43 16.57
N ILE A 7 -2.00 7.48 15.65
CA ILE A 7 -3.35 7.01 15.30
C ILE A 7 -3.79 6.04 16.39
N SER A 8 -4.89 6.36 17.08
CA SER A 8 -5.45 5.44 18.09
C SER A 8 -5.83 4.10 17.45
N LYS A 9 -5.74 3.00 18.21
CA LYS A 9 -6.06 1.65 17.70
C LYS A 9 -7.46 1.57 17.08
N THR A 10 -8.45 2.21 17.71
CA THR A 10 -9.82 2.30 17.17
C THR A 10 -9.86 2.91 15.77
N VAL A 11 -9.14 4.02 15.54
CA VAL A 11 -9.09 4.68 14.23
C VAL A 11 -8.34 3.82 13.21
N GLN A 12 -7.27 3.12 13.62
CA GLN A 12 -6.58 2.18 12.74
C GLN A 12 -7.52 1.07 12.27
N ASP A 13 -8.29 0.49 13.18
CA ASP A 13 -9.22 -0.61 12.89
C ASP A 13 -10.36 -0.14 11.97
N GLU A 14 -10.92 1.06 12.20
CA GLU A 14 -11.92 1.66 11.30
C GLU A 14 -11.38 1.87 9.88
N LEU A 15 -10.15 2.37 9.75
CA LEU A 15 -9.49 2.60 8.47
C LEU A 15 -9.22 1.28 7.74
N ILE A 16 -8.70 0.26 8.45
CA ILE A 16 -8.49 -1.07 7.91
C ILE A 16 -9.80 -1.67 7.41
N ASN A 17 -10.88 -1.60 8.19
CA ASN A 17 -12.19 -2.12 7.78
C ASN A 17 -12.71 -1.44 6.50
N LYS A 18 -12.48 -0.14 6.33
CA LYS A 18 -12.82 0.59 5.09
C LYS A 18 -12.03 0.09 3.89
N LEU A 19 -10.73 -0.14 4.07
CA LEU A 19 -9.88 -0.70 3.01
C LEU A 19 -10.32 -2.11 2.63
N GLU A 20 -10.59 -2.97 3.61
CA GLU A 20 -11.04 -4.35 3.35
C GLU A 20 -12.38 -4.36 2.60
N SER A 21 -13.33 -3.51 3.02
CA SER A 21 -14.59 -3.33 2.30
C SER A 21 -14.35 -2.85 0.86
N PHE A 22 -13.46 -1.87 0.66
CA PHE A 22 -13.12 -1.38 -0.69
C PHE A 22 -12.55 -2.50 -1.58
N VAL A 23 -11.66 -3.34 -1.05
CA VAL A 23 -11.11 -4.49 -1.80
C VAL A 23 -12.23 -5.48 -2.14
N VAL A 24 -13.10 -5.79 -1.18
CA VAL A 24 -14.22 -6.73 -1.37
C VAL A 24 -15.26 -6.20 -2.37
N ASP A 25 -15.49 -4.91 -2.41
CA ASP A 25 -16.52 -4.31 -3.27
C ASP A 25 -15.97 -4.04 -4.68
N HIS A 26 -14.72 -3.59 -4.81
CA HIS A 26 -14.24 -2.97 -6.06
C HIS A 26 -13.06 -3.69 -6.73
N LEU A 27 -12.35 -4.59 -6.05
CA LEU A 27 -11.13 -5.20 -6.59
C LEU A 27 -11.24 -6.74 -6.69
N PRO A 28 -11.83 -7.28 -7.79
CA PRO A 28 -11.90 -8.72 -8.01
C PRO A 28 -10.55 -9.44 -7.90
N LEU A 29 -9.48 -8.82 -8.43
CA LEU A 29 -8.14 -9.38 -8.33
C LEU A 29 -7.61 -9.38 -6.90
N GLY A 30 -7.87 -8.32 -6.12
CA GLY A 30 -7.49 -8.26 -4.71
C GLY A 30 -8.17 -9.35 -3.88
N ARG A 31 -9.44 -9.64 -4.17
CA ARG A 31 -10.17 -10.78 -3.59
C ARG A 31 -9.56 -12.13 -4.00
N ALA A 32 -9.26 -12.32 -5.28
CA ALA A 32 -8.69 -13.57 -5.78
C ALA A 32 -7.31 -13.86 -5.17
N MET A 33 -6.51 -12.82 -4.93
CA MET A 33 -5.23 -12.92 -4.24
C MET A 33 -5.35 -13.07 -2.72
N ASN A 34 -6.56 -12.91 -2.15
CA ASN A 34 -6.83 -12.86 -0.72
C ASN A 34 -5.95 -11.83 0.02
N ILE A 35 -5.95 -10.59 -0.49
CA ILE A 35 -5.23 -9.48 0.13
C ILE A 35 -5.93 -9.06 1.42
N SER A 36 -5.17 -8.94 2.51
CA SER A 36 -5.64 -8.44 3.80
C SER A 36 -4.68 -7.40 4.38
N ALA A 37 -5.19 -6.49 5.20
CA ALA A 37 -4.34 -5.52 5.90
C ALA A 37 -3.89 -6.10 7.25
N ILE A 38 -2.59 -6.01 7.55
CA ILE A 38 -2.04 -6.45 8.83
C ILE A 38 -2.09 -5.31 9.85
N GLN A 39 -1.54 -4.15 9.48
CA GLN A 39 -1.40 -3.01 10.36
C GLN A 39 -1.23 -1.73 9.55
N PHE A 40 -1.86 -0.65 10.02
CA PHE A 40 -1.62 0.71 9.59
C PHE A 40 -1.38 1.59 10.81
N ASP A 41 -0.22 2.24 10.92
CA ASP A 41 0.13 3.11 12.06
C ASP A 41 0.13 4.61 11.70
N GLY A 42 -0.21 4.94 10.45
CA GLY A 42 -0.15 6.30 9.92
C GLY A 42 1.09 6.58 9.08
N GLN A 43 2.24 5.97 9.36
CA GLN A 43 3.45 6.11 8.54
C GLN A 43 3.71 4.87 7.70
N GLN A 44 3.28 3.70 8.17
CA GLN A 44 3.47 2.41 7.54
C GLN A 44 2.14 1.67 7.39
N LEU A 45 1.99 0.98 6.26
CA LEU A 45 0.95 -0.02 6.01
C LEU A 45 1.64 -1.33 5.58
N SER A 46 1.19 -2.45 6.16
CA SER A 46 1.55 -3.79 5.69
C SER A 46 0.32 -4.52 5.19
N LEU A 47 0.39 -5.04 3.96
CA LEU A 47 -0.60 -5.94 3.37
C LEU A 47 -0.01 -7.35 3.25
N SER A 48 -0.87 -8.35 3.43
CA SER A 48 -0.52 -9.76 3.25
C SER A 48 -1.34 -10.43 2.16
N ALA A 49 -0.75 -11.45 1.53
CA ALA A 49 -1.45 -12.42 0.69
C ALA A 49 -0.83 -13.82 0.88
N PRO A 50 -1.63 -14.90 0.89
CA PRO A 50 -1.11 -16.25 1.04
C PRO A 50 -0.40 -16.74 -0.23
N LEU A 51 0.76 -17.36 -0.07
CA LEU A 51 1.53 -17.94 -1.18
C LEU A 51 0.72 -18.97 -1.97
N ALA A 52 -0.12 -19.77 -1.30
CA ALA A 52 -0.91 -20.82 -1.94
C ALA A 52 -1.89 -20.31 -3.04
N LEU A 53 -2.27 -19.03 -3.00
CA LEU A 53 -3.12 -18.39 -4.02
C LEU A 53 -2.32 -17.52 -5.00
N ASN A 54 -1.02 -17.37 -4.76
CA ASN A 54 -0.16 -16.38 -5.40
C ASN A 54 1.15 -17.00 -5.89
N ASN A 55 1.23 -18.32 -6.03
CA ASN A 55 2.43 -19.03 -6.44
C ASN A 55 2.54 -19.16 -7.98
N ASN A 56 3.71 -19.58 -8.42
CA ASN A 56 4.02 -19.93 -9.82
C ASN A 56 4.42 -21.42 -9.93
N ASP A 57 4.83 -21.82 -11.12
CA ASP A 57 5.28 -23.18 -11.47
C ASP A 57 6.46 -23.72 -10.65
N LYS A 58 7.19 -22.83 -9.94
CA LYS A 58 8.38 -23.15 -9.14
C LYS A 58 8.08 -23.22 -7.64
N GLY A 59 6.80 -23.11 -7.25
CA GLY A 59 6.40 -23.06 -5.84
C GLY A 59 6.81 -21.79 -5.10
N THR A 60 7.20 -20.73 -5.83
CA THR A 60 7.51 -19.40 -5.28
C THR A 60 6.43 -18.41 -5.67
N ALA A 61 6.41 -17.23 -5.06
CA ALA A 61 5.43 -16.20 -5.40
C ALA A 61 5.55 -15.79 -6.88
N PHE A 62 4.42 -15.70 -7.56
CA PHE A 62 4.34 -15.21 -8.93
C PHE A 62 4.72 -13.72 -8.99
N GLY A 63 5.56 -13.34 -9.95
CA GLY A 63 6.03 -11.95 -10.11
C GLY A 63 4.87 -10.96 -10.25
N GLY A 64 3.83 -11.30 -11.00
CA GLY A 64 2.63 -10.46 -11.10
C GLY A 64 1.88 -10.33 -9.79
N SER A 65 1.82 -11.38 -8.96
CA SER A 65 1.23 -11.30 -7.62
C SER A 65 2.05 -10.40 -6.69
N LEU A 66 3.38 -10.48 -6.74
CA LEU A 66 4.28 -9.59 -6.00
C LEU A 66 4.09 -8.13 -6.41
N TYR A 67 3.99 -7.85 -7.72
CA TYR A 67 3.67 -6.52 -8.23
C TYR A 67 2.31 -6.04 -7.74
N CYS A 68 1.26 -6.87 -7.84
CA CYS A 68 -0.08 -6.51 -7.42
C CYS A 68 -0.15 -6.20 -5.93
N LEU A 69 0.53 -7.00 -5.08
CA LEU A 69 0.56 -6.74 -3.65
C LEU A 69 1.35 -5.47 -3.32
N ALA A 70 2.48 -5.21 -3.99
CA ALA A 70 3.29 -4.02 -3.78
C ALA A 70 2.58 -2.73 -4.22
N VAL A 71 1.99 -2.71 -5.43
CA VAL A 71 1.23 -1.55 -5.92
C VAL A 71 0.02 -1.28 -5.03
N MET A 72 -0.67 -2.33 -4.56
CA MET A 72 -1.79 -2.21 -3.64
C MET A 72 -1.36 -1.72 -2.26
N SER A 73 -0.18 -2.11 -1.76
CA SER A 73 0.33 -1.64 -0.47
C SER A 73 0.51 -0.11 -0.49
N CYS A 74 1.16 0.43 -1.52
CA CYS A 74 1.32 1.87 -1.67
C CYS A 74 0.00 2.61 -1.97
N TRP A 75 -0.86 2.06 -2.85
CA TRP A 75 -2.18 2.66 -3.13
C TRP A 75 -3.03 2.74 -1.86
N SER A 76 -3.07 1.64 -1.10
CA SER A 76 -3.86 1.54 0.12
C SER A 76 -3.33 2.45 1.21
N TRP A 77 -2.00 2.57 1.35
CA TRP A 77 -1.41 3.54 2.27
C TRP A 77 -1.90 4.96 1.95
N PHE A 78 -1.88 5.34 0.67
CA PHE A 78 -2.32 6.66 0.25
C PHE A 78 -3.82 6.88 0.47
N TYR A 79 -4.64 5.88 0.13
CA TYR A 79 -6.07 5.87 0.40
C TYR A 79 -6.37 6.08 1.89
N LEU A 80 -5.74 5.31 2.77
CA LEU A 80 -5.93 5.42 4.22
C LEU A 80 -5.48 6.78 4.77
N ARG A 81 -4.36 7.32 4.26
CA ARG A 81 -3.90 8.68 4.60
C ARG A 81 -4.90 9.74 4.19
N CYS A 82 -5.42 9.68 2.97
CA CYS A 82 -6.46 10.60 2.49
C CYS A 82 -7.72 10.55 3.37
N LEU A 83 -8.17 9.36 3.76
CA LEU A 83 -9.31 9.19 4.66
C LEU A 83 -9.03 9.76 6.05
N HIS A 84 -7.87 9.47 6.63
CA HIS A 84 -7.49 9.93 7.95
C HIS A 84 -7.40 11.47 8.00
N THR A 85 -6.76 12.09 7.01
CA THR A 85 -6.59 13.55 6.96
C THR A 85 -7.76 14.29 6.32
N ARG A 86 -8.77 13.56 5.82
CA ARG A 86 -9.99 14.11 5.21
C ARG A 86 -9.73 15.04 4.02
N ILE A 87 -8.75 14.71 3.16
CA ILE A 87 -8.39 15.52 1.98
C ILE A 87 -9.52 15.55 0.92
N GLU A 88 -10.38 14.54 0.91
CA GLU A 88 -11.68 14.56 0.24
C GLU A 88 -12.70 13.94 1.21
N PRO A 89 -13.42 14.74 2.02
CA PRO A 89 -14.24 14.21 3.10
C PRO A 89 -15.51 13.50 2.59
N ILE A 90 -15.83 13.62 1.31
CA ILE A 90 -17.02 13.06 0.67
C ILE A 90 -16.56 12.05 -0.39
N GLY A 91 -17.10 10.83 -0.31
CA GLY A 91 -16.86 9.78 -1.30
C GLY A 91 -15.55 9.02 -1.13
N VAL A 92 -15.18 8.29 -2.18
CA VAL A 92 -13.93 7.52 -2.27
C VAL A 92 -12.89 8.39 -2.98
N PRO A 93 -11.69 8.61 -2.40
CA PRO A 93 -10.63 9.37 -3.04
C PRO A 93 -10.31 8.83 -4.43
N ASN A 94 -10.31 9.69 -5.44
CA ASN A 94 -10.06 9.31 -6.83
C ASN A 94 -8.55 9.17 -7.10
N ILE A 95 -8.00 8.05 -6.64
CA ILE A 95 -6.57 7.73 -6.70
C ILE A 95 -6.27 6.83 -7.90
N VAL A 96 -5.31 7.24 -8.73
CA VAL A 96 -4.80 6.44 -9.85
C VAL A 96 -3.30 6.23 -9.75
N VAL A 97 -2.84 5.06 -10.17
CA VAL A 97 -1.41 4.79 -10.37
C VAL A 97 -1.00 5.37 -11.72
N THR A 98 -0.01 6.27 -11.73
CA THR A 98 0.43 6.94 -12.96
C THR A 98 1.75 6.41 -13.51
N LYS A 99 2.58 5.80 -12.64
CA LYS A 99 3.82 5.11 -13.00
C LYS A 99 4.18 4.12 -11.88
N ALA A 100 4.80 3.00 -12.22
CA ALA A 100 5.39 2.09 -11.25
C ALA A 100 6.64 1.43 -11.82
N SER A 101 7.58 1.06 -10.93
CA SER A 101 8.75 0.24 -11.20
C SER A 101 8.90 -0.80 -10.10
N ILE A 102 9.38 -1.99 -10.46
CA ILE A 102 9.59 -3.10 -9.53
C ILE A 102 10.88 -3.82 -9.87
N ASP A 103 11.68 -4.15 -8.87
CA ASP A 103 12.85 -5.01 -8.99
C ASP A 103 12.64 -6.29 -8.21
N TYR A 104 12.91 -7.43 -8.85
CA TYR A 104 12.82 -8.76 -8.25
C TYR A 104 14.23 -9.25 -7.94
N LEU A 105 14.58 -9.24 -6.65
CA LEU A 105 15.94 -9.52 -6.17
C LEU A 105 16.11 -10.99 -5.78
N LEU A 106 15.09 -11.56 -5.12
CA LEU A 106 15.09 -12.95 -4.64
C LEU A 106 13.70 -13.58 -4.82
N PRO A 107 13.62 -14.92 -4.99
CA PRO A 107 12.34 -15.62 -4.93
C PRO A 107 11.73 -15.51 -3.52
N VAL A 108 10.40 -15.39 -3.45
CA VAL A 108 9.66 -15.38 -2.17
C VAL A 108 9.01 -16.74 -1.96
N THR A 109 9.32 -17.38 -0.83
CA THR A 109 8.85 -18.73 -0.46
C THR A 109 8.03 -18.76 0.83
N ASP A 110 7.92 -17.63 1.53
CA ASP A 110 7.16 -17.54 2.78
C ASP A 110 5.67 -17.81 2.53
N GLU A 111 5.03 -18.57 3.44
CA GLU A 111 3.60 -18.90 3.33
C GLU A 111 2.71 -17.65 3.28
N ALA A 112 3.11 -16.60 4.00
CA ALA A 112 2.50 -15.28 3.96
C ALA A 112 3.45 -14.27 3.29
N ILE A 113 3.04 -13.77 2.13
CA ILE A 113 3.76 -12.71 1.42
C ILE A 113 3.34 -11.38 2.04
N ILE A 114 4.30 -10.56 2.49
CA ILE A 114 4.02 -9.27 3.13
C ILE A 114 4.67 -8.14 2.32
N ALA A 115 3.84 -7.21 1.82
CA ALA A 115 4.31 -5.97 1.19
C ALA A 115 4.05 -4.77 2.11
N THR A 116 5.10 -4.01 2.36
CA THR A 116 5.08 -2.90 3.30
C THR A 116 5.39 -1.60 2.59
N CYS A 117 4.46 -0.65 2.63
CA CYS A 117 4.64 0.75 2.24
C CYS A 117 4.92 1.59 3.48
N ARG A 118 5.89 2.50 3.39
CA ARG A 118 6.27 3.40 4.49
C ARG A 118 6.65 4.77 3.94
N LEU A 119 6.19 5.82 4.61
CA LEU A 119 6.65 7.19 4.39
C LEU A 119 7.07 7.79 5.73
N ASP A 120 8.39 7.90 5.94
CA ASP A 120 8.94 8.46 7.19
C ASP A 120 9.11 9.99 7.13
N ASP A 121 9.28 10.56 5.93
CA ASP A 121 9.41 12.01 5.73
C ASP A 121 8.06 12.67 5.49
N GLU A 122 7.45 13.15 6.58
CA GLU A 122 6.17 13.86 6.55
C GLU A 122 6.20 15.16 5.72
N SER A 123 7.36 15.71 5.39
CA SER A 123 7.42 16.88 4.50
C SER A 123 6.96 16.54 3.07
N ILE A 124 7.14 15.30 2.62
CA ILE A 124 6.63 14.79 1.34
C ILE A 124 5.10 14.81 1.35
N TRP A 125 4.50 14.36 2.46
CA TRP A 125 3.05 14.41 2.63
C TRP A 125 2.54 15.85 2.62
N GLN A 126 3.14 16.74 3.41
CA GLN A 126 2.73 18.14 3.48
C GLN A 126 2.84 18.83 2.11
N GLY A 127 3.93 18.61 1.37
CA GLY A 127 4.08 19.14 0.02
C GLY A 127 3.02 18.63 -0.96
N PHE A 128 2.62 17.35 -0.83
CA PHE A 128 1.47 16.81 -1.56
C PHE A 128 0.16 17.55 -1.20
N VAL A 129 -0.11 17.76 0.09
CA VAL A 129 -1.33 18.45 0.57
C VAL A 129 -1.40 19.88 0.04
N ASP A 130 -0.30 20.62 0.07
CA ASP A 130 -0.23 22.01 -0.39
C ASP A 130 -0.48 22.11 -1.91
N LEU A 131 0.11 21.20 -2.68
CA LEU A 131 -0.12 21.10 -4.12
C LEU A 131 -1.56 20.70 -4.44
N TYR A 132 -2.12 19.75 -3.70
CA TYR A 132 -3.50 19.33 -3.91
C TYR A 132 -4.49 20.47 -3.61
N SER A 133 -4.32 21.13 -2.46
CA SER A 133 -5.18 22.22 -2.01
C SER A 133 -5.18 23.41 -2.99
N SER A 134 -4.04 23.65 -3.66
CA SER A 134 -3.92 24.74 -4.64
C SER A 134 -4.44 24.41 -6.04
N LYS A 135 -4.42 23.13 -6.45
CA LYS A 135 -4.69 22.74 -7.86
C LYS A 135 -5.85 21.77 -8.05
N GLY A 136 -6.40 21.19 -6.97
CA GLY A 136 -7.37 20.10 -7.03
C GLY A 136 -6.80 18.79 -7.61
N LYS A 137 -5.48 18.71 -7.80
CA LYS A 137 -4.78 17.51 -8.26
C LYS A 137 -3.31 17.56 -7.86
N ALA A 138 -2.78 16.42 -7.42
CA ALA A 138 -1.38 16.29 -7.06
C ALA A 138 -0.95 14.82 -7.18
N LYS A 139 0.37 14.61 -7.18
CA LYS A 139 0.96 13.27 -7.18
C LYS A 139 1.88 13.10 -5.97
N ILE A 140 1.96 11.87 -5.50
CA ILE A 140 2.92 11.43 -4.47
C ILE A 140 3.66 10.20 -4.99
N GLN A 141 4.96 10.10 -4.67
CA GLN A 141 5.74 8.89 -4.90
C GLN A 141 5.82 8.10 -3.59
N LEU A 142 5.60 6.79 -3.67
CA LEU A 142 5.60 5.89 -2.52
C LEU A 142 6.35 4.62 -2.86
N ASP A 143 7.05 4.08 -1.88
CA ASP A 143 7.86 2.88 -2.02
C ASP A 143 7.28 1.73 -1.18
N ALA A 144 7.34 0.52 -1.73
CA ALA A 144 7.02 -0.71 -1.02
C ALA A 144 8.19 -1.69 -1.08
N THR A 145 8.28 -2.53 -0.05
CA THR A 145 9.27 -3.60 0.03
C THR A 145 8.60 -4.91 0.44
N ILE A 146 9.06 -6.02 -0.16
CA ILE A 146 8.72 -7.38 0.28
C ILE A 146 10.02 -8.04 0.74
N TYR A 147 9.96 -8.67 1.90
CA TYR A 147 11.05 -9.49 2.44
C TYR A 147 10.69 -10.97 2.30
N THR A 148 11.71 -11.82 2.23
CA THR A 148 11.57 -13.27 2.32
C THR A 148 12.50 -13.82 3.39
N SER A 149 12.11 -14.93 4.02
CA SER A 149 12.94 -15.63 4.99
C SER A 149 13.50 -16.90 4.36
N ASN A 150 14.80 -16.91 4.06
CA ASN A 150 15.47 -18.10 3.54
C ASN A 150 16.50 -18.57 4.57
N ASN A 151 16.39 -19.83 5.02
CA ASN A 151 17.20 -20.38 6.11
C ASN A 151 17.23 -19.48 7.36
N ASP A 152 16.05 -19.00 7.78
CA ASP A 152 15.86 -18.09 8.92
C ASP A 152 16.54 -16.71 8.78
N ILE A 153 17.06 -16.38 7.61
CA ILE A 153 17.64 -15.06 7.31
C ILE A 153 16.60 -14.25 6.53
N LYS A 154 16.16 -13.13 7.13
CA LYS A 154 15.26 -12.18 6.48
C LYS A 154 16.04 -11.33 5.47
N GLN A 155 15.68 -11.41 4.20
CA GLN A 155 16.32 -10.69 3.10
C GLN A 155 15.31 -9.91 2.28
N LYS A 156 15.75 -8.81 1.68
CA LYS A 156 14.91 -8.02 0.79
C LYS A 156 14.75 -8.75 -0.54
N ALA A 157 13.52 -9.11 -0.89
CA ALA A 157 13.21 -9.88 -2.10
C ALA A 157 12.68 -9.01 -3.24
N VAL A 158 11.96 -7.93 -2.92
CA VAL A 158 11.37 -7.02 -3.91
C VAL A 158 11.48 -5.58 -3.43
N THR A 159 11.84 -4.68 -4.36
CA THR A 159 11.65 -3.23 -4.21
C THR A 159 10.65 -2.73 -5.22
N PHE A 160 9.76 -1.83 -4.80
CA PHE A 160 8.75 -1.21 -5.65
C PHE A 160 8.72 0.29 -5.39
N THR A 161 8.59 1.07 -6.46
CA THR A 161 8.34 2.51 -6.41
C THR A 161 7.17 2.84 -7.32
N GLY A 162 6.15 3.50 -6.78
CA GLY A 162 4.95 3.91 -7.50
C GLY A 162 4.68 5.41 -7.38
N SER A 163 4.13 6.00 -8.43
CA SER A 163 3.62 7.38 -8.42
C SER A 163 2.10 7.37 -8.51
N TYR A 164 1.45 7.95 -7.51
CA TYR A 164 0.01 7.95 -7.30
C TYR A 164 -0.52 9.36 -7.45
N GLY A 165 -1.54 9.55 -8.29
CA GLY A 165 -2.22 10.82 -8.44
C GLY A 165 -3.57 10.82 -7.74
N LEU A 166 -3.86 11.88 -7.00
CA LEU A 166 -5.21 12.21 -6.54
C LEU A 166 -5.76 13.32 -7.43
N PHE A 167 -6.95 13.13 -7.98
CA PHE A 167 -7.62 14.07 -8.86
C PHE A 167 -8.99 14.38 -8.29
N GLY A 168 -9.30 15.66 -8.07
CA GLY A 168 -10.57 16.08 -7.48
C GLY A 168 -11.77 15.42 -8.14
N ALA A 169 -12.79 15.10 -7.33
CA ALA A 169 -14.02 14.47 -7.78
C ALA A 169 -14.64 15.21 -8.99
N TYR A 170 -15.15 14.43 -9.96
CA TYR A 170 -15.93 14.94 -11.09
C TYR A 170 -17.32 15.42 -10.67
#